data_AF-A0A162P8N0-F1
#
_entry.id   AF-A0A162P8N0-F1
#
_cell.length_a   1.000
_cell.length_b   1.000
_cell.length_c   1.000
_cell.angle_alpha   90.00
_cell.angle_beta   90.00
_cell.angle_gamma   90.00
#
_symmetry.space_group_name_H-M   'P 1'
#
loop_
_entity.id
_entity.type
_entity.pdbx_description
1 polymer ?
#
loop_
_entity_poly.entity_id
_entity_poly.type
_entity_poly.pdbx_seq_one_letter_code
_entity_poly.pdbx_strand_id
1 'polypeptide(L)'
;MPIQLKSNIKKLFLAVAALLLIVSFSSCGKNVAFQNSSIVPAAKGNVSVKKDSNKNYSIKVKITNLAEVTRLQPSKSVYVVWMETEEALVKNIGQIKSDSGFMSSKLKASFETVTSFEPSKIFITAEDQPDVQYPGMQLILSTNRF
;
A
#
# COMPACT_ATOMS: atom_id res chain seq x y z
N MET A 1 12.18 -43.35 32.99
CA MET A 1 12.57 -42.59 34.20
C MET A 1 12.18 -41.13 33.99
N PRO A 2 11.16 -40.60 34.68
CA PRO A 2 10.71 -39.23 34.45
C PRO A 2 11.71 -38.23 35.04
N ILE A 3 12.19 -37.31 34.22
CA ILE A 3 13.09 -36.23 34.63
C ILE A 3 12.26 -35.22 35.44
N GLN A 4 12.43 -35.21 36.77
CA GLN A 4 11.79 -34.25 37.67
C GLN A 4 12.55 -32.92 37.62
N LEU A 5 12.07 -31.97 36.82
CA LEU A 5 12.64 -30.62 36.75
C LEU A 5 12.40 -29.84 38.07
N LYS A 6 13.47 -29.33 38.71
CA LYS A 6 13.37 -28.45 39.90
C LYS A 6 12.49 -27.23 39.61
N SER A 7 11.69 -26.79 40.60
CA SER A 7 10.75 -25.66 40.49
C SER A 7 11.39 -24.37 39.95
N ASN A 8 12.62 -24.06 40.34
CA ASN A 8 13.37 -22.89 39.84
C ASN A 8 13.75 -23.01 38.35
N ILE A 9 13.98 -24.23 37.85
CA ILE A 9 14.26 -24.49 36.43
C ILE A 9 13.00 -24.31 35.60
N LYS A 10 11.83 -24.71 36.12
CA LYS A 10 10.53 -24.45 35.47
C LYS A 10 10.22 -22.95 35.37
N LYS A 11 10.49 -22.18 36.44
CA LYS A 11 10.34 -20.71 36.45
C LYS A 11 11.31 -20.04 35.47
N LEU A 12 12.54 -20.52 35.38
CA LEU A 12 13.52 -20.02 34.41
C LEU A 12 13.09 -20.34 32.97
N PHE A 13 12.61 -21.56 32.70
CA PHE A 13 12.07 -21.94 31.39
C PHE A 13 10.85 -21.09 30.99
N LEU A 14 9.93 -20.84 31.92
CA LEU A 14 8.78 -19.96 31.71
C LEU A 14 9.20 -18.52 31.41
N ALA A 15 10.21 -18.00 32.12
CA ALA A 15 10.75 -16.67 31.86
C ALA A 15 11.42 -16.56 30.49
N VAL A 16 12.20 -17.56 30.08
CA VAL A 16 12.86 -17.60 28.76
C VAL A 16 11.83 -17.75 27.63
N ALA A 17 10.80 -18.58 27.81
CA ALA A 17 9.72 -18.72 26.84
C ALA A 17 8.91 -17.41 26.70
N ALA A 18 8.65 -16.72 27.81
CA ALA A 18 8.01 -15.40 27.79
C ALA A 18 8.89 -14.35 27.08
N LEU A 19 10.21 -14.39 27.30
CA LEU A 19 11.15 -13.47 26.65
C LEU A 19 11.23 -13.70 25.13
N LEU A 20 11.28 -14.95 24.67
CA LEU A 20 11.29 -15.32 23.24
C LEU A 20 10.01 -14.88 22.50
N LEU A 21 8.85 -14.94 23.16
CA LEU A 21 7.58 -14.45 22.63
C LEU A 21 7.58 -12.94 22.38
N ILE A 22 8.30 -12.17 23.20
CA ILE A 22 8.38 -10.69 23.08
C ILE A 22 9.20 -10.26 21.85
N VAL A 23 10.19 -11.04 21.42
CA VAL A 23 11.07 -10.69 20.29
C VAL A 23 10.44 -10.98 18.91
N SER A 24 9.27 -11.62 18.88
CA SER A 24 8.71 -12.20 17.64
C SER A 24 7.92 -11.23 16.75
N PHE A 25 7.80 -9.94 17.09
CA PHE A 25 6.98 -8.98 16.34
C PHE A 25 7.78 -7.84 15.69
N SER A 26 8.74 -8.18 14.83
CA SER A 26 9.44 -7.20 13.97
C SER A 26 8.89 -7.23 12.54
N SER A 27 7.62 -6.84 12.34
CA SER A 27 7.09 -6.64 10.98
C SER A 27 7.39 -5.20 10.53
N CYS A 28 8.49 -5.03 9.79
CA CYS A 28 8.85 -3.74 9.21
C CYS A 28 8.04 -3.50 7.92
N GLY A 29 6.86 -2.90 8.06
CA GLY A 29 6.07 -2.37 6.95
C GLY A 29 6.26 -0.86 6.84
N LYS A 30 6.48 -0.35 5.62
CA LYS A 30 6.51 1.10 5.36
C LYS A 30 5.08 1.59 5.15
N ASN A 31 4.71 2.69 5.79
CA ASN A 31 3.41 3.34 5.57
C ASN A 31 3.66 4.83 5.29
N VAL A 32 3.31 5.26 4.08
CA VAL A 32 3.68 6.59 3.57
C VAL A 32 2.44 7.28 3.02
N ALA A 33 2.24 8.52 3.44
CA ALA A 33 1.13 9.34 2.96
C ALA A 33 1.38 9.85 1.54
N PHE A 34 0.29 10.05 0.78
CA PHE A 34 0.37 10.82 -0.45
C PHE A 34 0.65 12.30 -0.15
N GLN A 35 1.38 12.93 -1.06
CA GLN A 35 1.56 14.38 -1.10
C GLN A 35 0.24 15.06 -1.49
N ASN A 36 0.10 16.34 -1.15
CA ASN A 36 -1.05 17.13 -1.57
C ASN A 36 -1.12 17.23 -3.10
N SER A 37 -2.31 16.94 -3.64
CA SER A 37 -2.59 17.08 -5.05
C SER A 37 -2.96 18.52 -5.40
N SER A 38 -2.50 19.02 -6.55
CA SER A 38 -3.00 20.26 -7.15
C SER A 38 -4.33 20.05 -7.89
N ILE A 39 -4.62 18.82 -8.35
CA ILE A 39 -5.81 18.49 -9.14
C ILE A 39 -6.98 18.08 -8.22
N VAL A 40 -6.69 17.33 -7.16
CA VAL A 40 -7.68 16.88 -6.16
C VAL A 40 -7.24 17.23 -4.73
N PRO A 41 -7.19 18.51 -4.34
CA PRO A 41 -6.63 18.94 -3.04
C PRO A 41 -7.29 18.34 -1.80
N ALA A 42 -8.57 17.93 -1.92
CA ALA A 42 -9.30 17.30 -0.83
C ALA A 42 -8.91 15.84 -0.60
N ALA A 43 -8.31 15.17 -1.60
CA ALA A 43 -7.97 13.76 -1.54
C ALA A 43 -6.85 13.50 -0.54
N LYS A 44 -7.06 12.52 0.33
CA LYS A 44 -6.08 12.09 1.33
C LYS A 44 -5.92 10.59 1.24
N GLY A 45 -4.71 10.09 1.38
CA GLY A 45 -4.50 8.65 1.37
C GLY A 45 -3.11 8.25 1.80
N ASN A 46 -2.92 6.94 1.93
CA ASN A 46 -1.66 6.34 2.28
C ASN A 46 -1.40 5.07 1.46
N VAL A 47 -0.13 4.72 1.41
CA VAL A 47 0.41 3.53 0.78
C VAL A 47 1.14 2.73 1.84
N SER A 48 0.72 1.50 2.06
CA SER A 48 1.41 0.53 2.91
C SER A 48 2.16 -0.46 2.03
N VAL A 49 3.47 -0.58 2.22
CA VAL A 49 4.33 -1.56 1.57
C VAL A 49 4.84 -2.54 2.63
N LYS A 50 4.60 -3.83 2.43
CA LYS A 50 5.06 -4.89 3.32
C LYS A 50 5.78 -5.97 2.53
N LYS A 51 6.99 -6.32 2.96
CA LYS A 51 7.72 -7.46 2.42
C LYS A 51 7.24 -8.75 3.09
N ASP A 52 6.92 -9.76 2.28
CA ASP A 52 6.53 -11.09 2.75
C ASP A 52 7.75 -12.02 2.90
N SER A 53 7.51 -13.25 3.38
CA SER A 53 8.56 -14.27 3.53
C SER A 53 9.15 -14.75 2.21
N ASN A 54 8.43 -14.58 1.11
CA ASN A 54 8.86 -14.93 -0.25
C ASN A 54 9.62 -13.79 -0.93
N LYS A 55 9.91 -12.70 -0.20
CA LYS A 55 10.54 -11.47 -0.70
C LYS A 55 9.71 -10.73 -1.75
N ASN A 56 8.39 -10.97 -1.81
CA ASN A 56 7.47 -10.12 -2.55
C ASN A 56 7.01 -8.95 -1.68
N TYR A 57 6.56 -7.89 -2.33
CA TYR A 57 6.07 -6.67 -1.72
C TYR A 57 4.56 -6.59 -1.92
N SER A 58 3.81 -6.63 -0.83
CA SER A 58 2.39 -6.32 -0.79
C SER A 58 2.21 -4.80 -0.71
N ILE A 59 1.48 -4.25 -1.67
CA ILE A 59 1.20 -2.82 -1.80
C ILE A 59 -0.28 -2.62 -1.54
N LYS A 60 -0.61 -1.75 -0.58
CA LYS A 60 -1.99 -1.40 -0.22
C LYS A 60 -2.17 0.10 -0.24
N VAL A 61 -3.09 0.56 -1.06
CA VAL A 61 -3.44 1.97 -1.23
C VAL A 61 -4.82 2.21 -0.67
N LYS A 62 -4.98 3.25 0.15
CA LYS A 62 -6.28 3.70 0.66
C LYS A 62 -6.41 5.20 0.49
N ILE A 63 -7.51 5.65 -0.10
CA ILE A 63 -7.76 7.05 -0.41
C ILE A 63 -9.18 7.40 0.03
N THR A 64 -9.33 8.60 0.58
CA THR A 64 -10.60 9.25 0.90
C THR A 64 -10.66 10.61 0.22
N ASN A 65 -11.88 11.11 0.02
CA ASN A 65 -12.16 12.37 -0.68
C ASN A 65 -11.57 12.44 -2.10
N LEU A 66 -11.42 11.29 -2.77
CA LEU A 66 -11.00 11.22 -4.17
C LEU A 66 -12.16 11.64 -5.09
N ALA A 67 -11.95 12.68 -5.89
CA ALA A 67 -12.94 13.11 -6.86
C ALA A 67 -13.26 12.00 -7.87
N GLU A 68 -14.49 11.97 -8.37
CA GLU A 68 -14.85 11.06 -9.47
C GLU A 68 -14.02 11.39 -10.70
N VAL A 69 -13.50 10.35 -11.36
CA VAL A 69 -12.58 10.48 -12.49
C VAL A 69 -13.22 11.21 -13.68
N THR A 70 -14.53 11.05 -13.87
CA THR A 70 -15.31 11.73 -14.91
C THR A 70 -15.53 13.22 -14.63
N ARG A 71 -15.33 13.67 -13.38
CA ARG A 71 -15.46 15.07 -12.96
C ARG A 71 -14.14 15.84 -13.04
N LEU A 72 -13.05 15.19 -13.40
CA LEU A 72 -11.76 15.83 -13.64
C LEU A 72 -11.80 16.72 -14.89
N GLN A 73 -10.82 17.61 -14.99
CA GLN A 73 -10.62 18.47 -16.17
C GLN A 73 -9.17 18.31 -16.66
N PRO A 74 -8.93 17.74 -17.86
CA PRO A 74 -9.93 17.06 -18.70
C PRO A 74 -10.52 15.83 -17.99
N SER A 75 -11.71 15.43 -18.41
CA SER A 75 -12.39 14.24 -17.92
C SER A 75 -11.66 12.97 -18.37
N LYS A 76 -11.63 11.96 -17.51
CA LYS A 76 -10.98 10.66 -17.74
C LYS A 76 -11.89 9.50 -17.32
N SER A 77 -11.47 8.27 -17.62
CA SER A 77 -12.29 7.07 -17.39
C SER A 77 -11.85 6.25 -16.18
N VAL A 78 -10.56 6.24 -15.83
CA VAL A 78 -10.02 5.36 -14.79
C VAL A 78 -8.83 5.98 -14.07
N TYR A 79 -8.66 5.64 -12.80
CA TYR A 79 -7.43 5.90 -12.06
C TYR A 79 -6.50 4.69 -12.15
N VAL A 80 -5.27 4.91 -12.62
CA VAL A 80 -4.24 3.87 -12.74
C VAL A 80 -3.17 4.10 -11.67
N VAL A 81 -2.80 3.03 -10.98
CA VAL A 81 -1.74 3.02 -9.98
C VAL A 81 -0.44 2.60 -10.65
N TRP A 82 0.59 3.39 -10.43
CA TRP A 82 1.92 3.19 -10.95
C TRP A 82 2.92 2.98 -9.82
N MET A 83 3.92 2.16 -10.12
CA MET A 83 5.05 1.92 -9.26
C MET A 83 6.34 2.26 -9.99
N GLU A 84 7.19 3.05 -9.35
CA GLU A 84 8.60 3.18 -9.72
C GLU A 84 9.42 2.17 -8.90
N THR A 85 10.35 1.46 -9.54
CA THR A 85 11.30 0.57 -8.86
C THR A 85 12.59 1.32 -8.51
N GLU A 86 13.52 0.67 -7.79
CA GLU A 86 14.85 1.25 -7.54
C GLU A 86 15.64 1.50 -8.83
N GLU A 87 15.42 0.68 -9.87
CA GLU A 87 16.01 0.82 -11.20
C GLU A 87 15.36 1.93 -12.05
N ALA A 88 14.52 2.79 -11.44
CA ALA A 88 13.76 3.85 -12.09
C ALA A 88 12.80 3.36 -13.19
N LEU A 89 12.41 2.08 -13.16
CA LEU A 89 11.41 1.53 -14.07
C LEU A 89 10.01 1.82 -13.54
N VAL A 90 9.18 2.44 -14.38
CA VAL A 90 7.76 2.70 -14.09
C VAL A 90 6.92 1.54 -14.61
N LYS A 91 6.09 0.97 -13.75
CA LYS A 91 5.19 -0.15 -14.06
C LYS A 91 3.75 0.20 -13.68
N ASN A 92 2.81 -0.09 -14.58
CA ASN A 92 1.39 -0.12 -14.27
C ASN A 92 1.14 -1.33 -13.36
N ILE A 93 0.63 -1.09 -12.14
CA ILE A 93 0.36 -2.17 -11.18
C ILE A 93 -1.14 -2.47 -11.05
N GLY A 94 -1.99 -1.68 -11.71
CA GLY A 94 -3.44 -1.91 -11.82
C GLY A 94 -4.26 -0.64 -11.66
N GLN A 95 -5.58 -0.79 -11.70
CA GLN A 95 -6.54 0.31 -11.59
C GLN A 95 -7.20 0.36 -10.21
N ILE A 96 -7.63 1.55 -9.81
CA ILE A 96 -8.44 1.75 -8.62
C ILE A 96 -9.91 1.56 -8.97
N LYS A 97 -10.62 0.73 -8.20
CA LYS A 97 -12.08 0.70 -8.21
C LYS A 97 -12.59 1.75 -7.22
N SER A 98 -13.21 2.80 -7.72
CA SER A 98 -13.97 3.74 -6.87
C SER A 98 -15.31 3.10 -6.54
N ASP A 99 -15.65 2.99 -5.27
CA ASP A 99 -16.92 2.40 -4.85
C ASP A 99 -18.06 3.35 -5.24
N SER A 100 -18.73 3.09 -6.37
CA SER A 100 -19.71 4.00 -7.00
C SER A 100 -21.18 3.70 -6.65
N GLY A 101 -21.45 2.87 -5.64
CA GLY A 101 -22.82 2.53 -5.24
C GLY A 101 -23.61 3.71 -4.66
N PHE A 102 -24.95 3.71 -4.83
CA PHE A 102 -25.87 4.75 -4.33
C PHE A 102 -25.80 4.95 -2.79
N MET A 103 -25.38 3.92 -2.05
CA MET A 103 -25.09 3.94 -0.61
C MET A 103 -23.58 3.83 -0.27
N SER A 104 -22.71 3.83 -1.27
CA SER A 104 -21.27 3.79 -1.07
C SER A 104 -20.79 5.12 -0.52
N SER A 105 -19.75 5.10 0.32
CA SER A 105 -19.03 6.30 0.71
C SER A 105 -18.40 6.93 -0.53
N LYS A 106 -19.18 7.78 -1.20
CA LYS A 106 -18.77 8.63 -2.32
C LYS A 106 -17.40 9.19 -1.94
N LEU A 107 -16.42 9.06 -2.84
CA LEU A 107 -15.04 9.54 -2.67
C LEU A 107 -14.06 8.64 -1.91
N LYS A 108 -14.37 7.36 -1.64
CA LYS A 108 -13.34 6.39 -1.18
C LYS A 108 -12.84 5.50 -2.30
N ALA A 109 -11.58 5.12 -2.19
CA ALA A 109 -10.89 4.27 -3.16
C ALA A 109 -9.89 3.37 -2.44
N SER A 110 -9.80 2.13 -2.86
CA SER A 110 -8.79 1.19 -2.34
C SER A 110 -8.22 0.33 -3.45
N PHE A 111 -6.97 -0.08 -3.26
CA PHE A 111 -6.24 -0.93 -4.20
C PHE A 111 -5.23 -1.79 -3.43
N GLU A 112 -5.11 -3.05 -3.81
CA GLU A 112 -4.19 -4.00 -3.21
C GLU A 112 -3.58 -4.90 -4.29
N THR A 113 -2.27 -5.07 -4.24
CA THR A 113 -1.54 -5.95 -5.17
C THR A 113 -0.28 -6.50 -4.51
N VAL A 114 0.36 -7.46 -5.17
CA VAL A 114 1.66 -8.02 -4.80
C VAL A 114 2.61 -7.95 -5.98
N THR A 115 3.89 -7.71 -5.71
CA THR A 115 4.92 -7.63 -6.75
C THR A 115 6.24 -8.19 -6.24
N SER A 116 7.05 -8.75 -7.13
CA SER A 116 8.41 -9.20 -6.81
C SER A 116 9.44 -8.06 -6.84
N PHE A 117 9.07 -6.90 -7.39
CA PHE A 117 9.95 -5.75 -7.50
C PHE A 117 9.82 -4.83 -6.29
N GLU A 118 10.95 -4.29 -5.81
CA GLU A 118 10.95 -3.33 -4.71
C GLU A 118 10.42 -1.96 -5.17
N PRO A 119 9.33 -1.45 -4.58
CA PRO A 119 8.81 -0.14 -4.91
C PRO A 119 9.66 0.95 -4.27
N SER A 120 10.11 1.92 -5.07
CA SER A 120 10.76 3.14 -4.60
C SER A 120 9.77 4.30 -4.46
N LYS A 121 8.69 4.32 -5.25
CA LYS A 121 7.64 5.36 -5.23
C LYS A 121 6.34 4.81 -5.80
N ILE A 122 5.21 5.25 -5.25
CA ILE A 122 3.87 4.97 -5.80
C ILE A 122 3.19 6.28 -6.20
N PHE A 123 2.54 6.28 -7.35
CA PHE A 123 1.75 7.41 -7.81
C PHE A 123 0.53 6.97 -8.61
N ILE A 124 -0.42 7.87 -8.80
CA ILE A 124 -1.70 7.61 -9.44
C ILE A 124 -1.93 8.66 -10.52
N THR A 125 -2.35 8.22 -11.69
CA THR A 125 -2.77 9.08 -12.79
C THR A 125 -4.23 8.83 -13.15
N ALA A 126 -4.84 9.80 -13.83
CA ALA A 126 -6.14 9.62 -14.47
C ALA A 126 -5.93 9.35 -15.96
N GLU A 127 -6.50 8.25 -16.45
CA GLU A 127 -6.28 7.70 -17.79
C GLU A 127 -7.61 7.41 -18.49
N ASP A 128 -7.55 7.30 -19.82
CA ASP A 128 -8.70 6.91 -20.64
C ASP A 128 -8.90 5.39 -20.65
N GLN A 129 -7.83 4.60 -20.50
CA GLN A 129 -7.86 3.13 -20.50
C GLN A 129 -7.00 2.58 -19.34
N PRO A 130 -7.35 1.41 -18.77
CA PRO A 130 -6.66 0.87 -17.59
C PRO A 130 -5.33 0.19 -17.89
N ASP A 131 -5.12 -0.30 -19.12
CA ASP A 131 -4.00 -1.12 -19.57
C ASP A 131 -2.92 -0.32 -20.33
N VAL A 132 -2.91 0.99 -20.14
CA VAL A 132 -1.89 1.88 -20.70
C VAL A 132 -0.49 1.47 -20.24
N GLN A 133 0.47 1.56 -21.17
CA GLN A 133 1.87 1.17 -20.96
C GLN A 133 2.71 2.28 -20.35
N TYR A 134 2.27 3.53 -20.50
CA TYR A 134 2.96 4.72 -20.02
C TYR A 134 1.97 5.62 -19.27
N PRO A 135 2.42 6.28 -18.18
CA PRO A 135 1.58 7.21 -17.46
C PRO A 135 1.28 8.45 -18.32
N GLY A 136 0.02 8.87 -18.31
CA GLY A 136 -0.43 10.13 -18.88
C GLY A 136 0.01 11.33 -18.04
N MET A 137 -0.35 12.51 -18.51
CA MET A 137 0.11 13.78 -17.92
C MET A 137 -0.64 14.18 -16.65
N GLN A 138 -1.81 13.58 -16.38
CA GLN A 138 -2.69 14.00 -15.29
C GLN A 138 -2.33 13.25 -14.00
N LEU A 139 -1.28 13.71 -13.32
CA LEU A 139 -0.84 13.18 -12.04
C LEU A 139 -1.81 13.58 -10.91
N ILE A 140 -2.41 12.59 -10.27
CA ILE A 140 -3.46 12.79 -9.26
C ILE A 140 -2.86 12.79 -7.86
N LEU A 141 -2.09 11.77 -7.51
CA LEU A 141 -1.43 11.65 -6.20
C LEU A 141 -0.07 10.99 -6.37
N SER A 142 0.90 11.40 -5.55
CA SER A 142 2.23 10.78 -5.50
C SER A 142 2.75 10.71 -4.08
N THR A 143 3.49 9.66 -3.75
CA THR A 143 4.24 9.60 -2.49
C THR A 143 5.60 10.27 -2.65
N ASN A 144 6.24 10.58 -1.52
CA ASN A 144 7.70 10.68 -1.49
C ASN A 144 8.33 9.32 -1.84
N ARG A 145 9.62 9.33 -2.20
CA ARG A 145 10.38 8.08 -2.31
C ARG A 145 10.51 7.41 -0.93
N PHE A 146 10.47 6.08 -0.90
CA PHE A 146 10.52 5.26 0.32
C PHE A 146 11.94 4.95 0.81
#